data_AF-A0A7S0TBK2-F1
#
_entry.id   AF-A0A7S0TBK2-F1
#
_cell.length_a   1.000
_cell.length_b   1.000
_cell.length_c   1.000
_cell.angle_alpha   90.00
_cell.angle_beta   90.00
_cell.angle_gamma   90.00
#
_symmetry.space_group_name_H-M   'P 1'
#
loop_
_entity.id
_entity.type
_entity.pdbx_description
1 polymer ?
#
loop_
_entity_poly.entity_id
_entity_poly.type
_entity_poly.pdbx_seq_one_letter_code
_entity_poly.pdbx_strand_id
1 'polypeptide(L)'
;MAKSDEDIEEARGTPATAPRRRDGTVKEVSFASLLESDGIKCVTLRPEALRACRGAIQAWAELAVIMFLFWFCDRSGMVRETKKSYDRDLLATIFCALAAYGWKTSLKESKTSAPLHRQQTEEMKGWMQVLFLLYHYFDAGEMYNLIRVFIAAYVWMTGFGNFSYYYIKKDFSAIRFSQMMWRLNFFVCVTCVVLKNDYMLYYICPMHTLYTLLCYGALAIFKEKNNDPKWIYAKFAMSFVVIAVVWEVPGVFDVLFRPFQFLFGYVNPAKPDIPALHEWHFRSGLDRYVWIYGMICAYAHPRYEAVMKWIDERSLRERMMYQGGIVAVSSALLYWWFITLYSLDKFAYNKYHPYTSWIPLTCFIFLRNATKSLRSYHIEIFCICGQVTLETYICQFHIWLSTSNVPNGQPKLLMDLIPGYPLLNFLMCSYIYVGISHRVFEVTNVLKSSCIPSKDDGALAHNLILGGVFVAVACSIGAFSSLLFTGAT
;
A
#
# COMPACT_ATOMS: atom_id res chain seq x y z
N MET A 1 6.35 -1.19 -19.98
CA MET A 1 6.69 -0.76 -21.36
C MET A 1 6.30 0.71 -21.51
N ALA A 2 7.20 1.52 -22.07
CA ALA A 2 7.26 2.98 -21.96
C ALA A 2 6.19 3.73 -22.76
N LYS A 3 5.52 4.69 -22.12
CA LYS A 3 4.82 5.85 -22.72
C LYS A 3 4.34 6.77 -21.59
N SER A 4 5.23 7.60 -21.08
CA SER A 4 4.87 8.72 -20.19
C SER A 4 5.90 9.87 -20.19
N ASP A 5 6.98 9.76 -20.97
CA ASP A 5 8.06 10.75 -20.99
C ASP A 5 7.93 11.76 -22.15
N GLU A 6 7.06 11.52 -23.15
CA GLU A 6 6.85 12.43 -24.29
C GLU A 6 5.96 13.65 -23.94
N ASP A 7 5.09 13.55 -22.93
CA ASP A 7 4.13 14.63 -22.61
C ASP A 7 4.76 15.81 -21.84
N ILE A 8 6.08 15.77 -21.56
CA ILE A 8 6.77 16.76 -20.72
C ILE A 8 7.60 17.77 -21.54
N GLU A 9 7.90 17.49 -22.81
CA GLU A 9 8.73 18.39 -23.65
C GLU A 9 7.95 19.36 -24.55
N GLU A 10 6.67 19.09 -24.85
CA GLU A 10 5.90 19.90 -25.81
C GLU A 10 5.32 21.21 -25.22
N ALA A 11 5.46 21.45 -23.90
CA ALA A 11 4.82 22.57 -23.20
C ALA A 11 5.63 23.89 -23.17
N ARG A 12 6.56 24.10 -24.11
CA ARG A 12 7.39 25.34 -24.17
C ARG A 12 7.12 26.27 -25.36
N GLY A 13 6.06 26.07 -26.14
CA GLY A 13 5.77 26.92 -27.30
C GLY A 13 4.33 27.46 -27.41
N THR A 14 4.20 28.78 -27.29
CA THR A 14 3.15 29.67 -27.86
C THR A 14 1.76 29.78 -27.20
N PRO A 15 1.12 30.99 -27.26
CA PRO A 15 0.10 31.44 -26.31
C PRO A 15 -1.34 31.05 -26.67
N ALA A 16 -2.17 30.99 -25.62
CA ALA A 16 -3.54 30.52 -25.60
C ALA A 16 -4.53 31.34 -26.45
N THR A 17 -5.32 30.64 -27.28
CA THR A 17 -6.62 31.11 -27.78
C THR A 17 -7.74 30.61 -26.87
N ALA A 18 -8.63 31.52 -26.45
CA ALA A 18 -9.69 31.31 -25.47
C ALA A 18 -10.68 30.17 -25.81
N PRO A 19 -11.22 29.43 -24.82
CA PRO A 19 -12.19 28.36 -25.07
C PRO A 19 -13.61 28.91 -25.22
N ARG A 20 -14.31 28.48 -26.29
CA ARG A 20 -15.76 28.66 -26.46
C ARG A 20 -16.51 27.79 -25.44
N ARG A 21 -17.45 28.40 -24.69
CA ARG A 21 -18.46 27.70 -23.88
C ARG A 21 -19.23 26.70 -24.75
N ARG A 22 -19.27 25.43 -24.34
CA ARG A 22 -20.30 24.46 -24.74
C ARG A 22 -21.20 24.20 -23.54
N ASP A 23 -22.51 24.33 -23.76
CA ASP A 23 -23.56 24.03 -22.80
C ASP A 23 -23.44 22.60 -22.27
N GLY A 24 -23.52 22.48 -20.94
CA GLY A 24 -23.55 21.21 -20.24
C GLY A 24 -24.98 20.74 -20.06
N THR A 25 -25.43 19.83 -20.93
CA THR A 25 -26.55 18.92 -20.61
C THR A 25 -25.98 17.64 -20.03
N VAL A 26 -26.18 17.42 -18.73
CA VAL A 26 -25.94 16.13 -18.07
C VAL A 26 -26.90 15.12 -18.70
N LYS A 27 -26.38 14.12 -19.43
CA LYS A 27 -27.21 13.03 -19.97
C LYS A 27 -27.71 12.18 -18.82
N GLU A 28 -29.03 12.13 -18.62
CA GLU A 28 -29.68 11.15 -17.75
C GLU A 28 -29.37 9.73 -18.23
N VAL A 29 -28.94 8.87 -17.31
CA VAL A 29 -28.65 7.45 -17.58
C VAL A 29 -29.98 6.69 -17.75
N SER A 30 -30.36 6.45 -19.00
CA SER A 30 -31.57 5.68 -19.35
C SER A 30 -31.35 4.17 -19.24
N PHE A 31 -32.36 3.40 -18.83
CA PHE A 31 -32.34 1.93 -18.80
C PHE A 31 -31.97 1.30 -20.17
N ALA A 32 -32.31 1.97 -21.27
CA ALA A 32 -31.93 1.55 -22.62
C ALA A 32 -30.41 1.71 -22.87
N SER A 33 -29.79 2.76 -22.35
CA SER A 33 -28.32 2.93 -22.41
C SER A 33 -27.58 1.90 -21.56
N LEU A 34 -28.22 1.38 -20.52
CA LEU A 34 -27.74 0.29 -19.67
C LEU A 34 -27.77 -1.05 -20.41
N LEU A 35 -28.80 -1.31 -21.22
CA LEU A 35 -28.93 -2.51 -22.09
C LEU A 35 -27.95 -2.50 -23.27
N GLU A 36 -27.63 -1.33 -23.83
CA GLU A 36 -26.68 -1.20 -24.94
C GLU A 36 -25.21 -1.19 -24.51
N SER A 37 -24.98 -1.36 -23.23
CA SER A 37 -23.70 -1.19 -22.62
C SER A 37 -22.76 -2.37 -22.92
N ASP A 38 -21.46 -2.11 -23.09
CA ASP A 38 -20.49 -3.14 -23.52
C ASP A 38 -20.47 -4.37 -22.59
N GLY A 39 -20.88 -4.17 -21.33
CA GLY A 39 -21.02 -5.22 -20.33
C GLY A 39 -22.17 -6.17 -20.58
N ILE A 40 -23.35 -5.62 -20.85
CA ILE A 40 -24.52 -6.44 -21.16
C ILE A 40 -24.33 -7.12 -22.51
N LYS A 41 -23.65 -6.47 -23.46
CA LYS A 41 -23.22 -7.11 -24.72
C LYS A 41 -22.23 -8.26 -24.52
N CYS A 42 -21.32 -8.16 -23.55
CA CYS A 42 -20.42 -9.26 -23.17
C CYS A 42 -21.16 -10.41 -22.48
N VAL A 43 -22.07 -10.10 -21.55
CA VAL A 43 -22.89 -11.09 -20.84
C VAL A 43 -23.83 -11.83 -21.80
N THR A 44 -24.31 -11.15 -22.84
CA THR A 44 -25.12 -11.75 -23.94
C THR A 44 -24.27 -12.42 -25.02
N LEU A 45 -22.98 -12.66 -24.77
CA LEU A 45 -22.03 -13.40 -25.62
C LEU A 45 -21.90 -12.85 -27.06
N ARG A 46 -22.07 -11.54 -27.26
CA ARG A 46 -21.89 -10.95 -28.60
C ARG A 46 -20.41 -11.00 -29.02
N PRO A 47 -20.06 -11.56 -30.19
CA PRO A 47 -18.67 -11.79 -30.59
C PRO A 47 -17.80 -10.54 -30.64
N GLU A 48 -18.37 -9.40 -31.05
CA GLU A 48 -17.65 -8.12 -31.18
C GLU A 48 -17.28 -7.53 -29.81
N ALA A 49 -18.23 -7.56 -28.86
CA ALA A 49 -18.01 -7.10 -27.50
C ALA A 49 -17.01 -7.99 -26.74
N LEU A 50 -17.10 -9.32 -26.92
CA LEU A 50 -16.13 -10.27 -26.36
C LEU A 50 -14.70 -10.03 -26.87
N ARG A 51 -14.54 -9.69 -28.16
CA ARG A 51 -13.23 -9.33 -28.72
C ARG A 51 -12.72 -8.00 -28.18
N ALA A 52 -13.58 -7.00 -28.05
CA ALA A 52 -13.22 -5.69 -27.50
C ALA A 52 -12.80 -5.79 -26.02
N CYS A 53 -13.47 -6.63 -25.22
CA CYS A 53 -13.20 -6.80 -23.79
C CYS A 53 -12.28 -7.99 -23.46
N ARG A 54 -11.63 -8.61 -24.46
CA ARG A 54 -10.83 -9.84 -24.28
C ARG A 54 -9.82 -9.75 -23.14
N GLY A 55 -9.06 -8.65 -23.08
CA GLY A 55 -8.05 -8.46 -22.03
C GLY A 55 -8.65 -8.40 -20.62
N ALA A 56 -9.80 -7.75 -20.47
CA ALA A 56 -10.51 -7.69 -19.19
C ALA A 56 -11.08 -9.06 -18.80
N ILE A 57 -11.66 -9.81 -19.74
CA ILE A 57 -12.19 -11.16 -19.50
C ILE A 57 -11.08 -12.11 -19.06
N GLN A 58 -9.93 -12.08 -19.74
CA GLN A 58 -8.77 -12.90 -19.37
C GLN A 58 -8.26 -12.55 -17.96
N ALA A 59 -8.16 -11.25 -17.65
CA ALA A 59 -7.74 -10.80 -16.33
C ALA A 59 -8.71 -11.25 -15.23
N TRP A 60 -10.02 -11.18 -15.47
CA TRP A 60 -11.01 -11.68 -14.53
C TRP A 60 -10.96 -13.20 -14.35
N ALA A 61 -10.78 -13.95 -15.44
CA ALA A 61 -10.63 -15.41 -15.37
C ALA A 61 -9.37 -15.81 -14.60
N GLU A 62 -8.26 -15.13 -14.84
CA GLU A 62 -7.01 -15.34 -14.11
C GLU A 62 -7.18 -15.00 -12.62
N LEU A 63 -7.84 -13.90 -12.30
CA LEU A 63 -8.15 -13.55 -10.91
C LEU A 63 -8.99 -14.64 -10.24
N ALA A 64 -10.01 -15.18 -10.92
CA ALA A 64 -10.83 -16.27 -10.38
C ALA A 64 -10.01 -17.53 -10.10
N VAL A 65 -9.07 -17.90 -10.97
CA VAL A 65 -8.15 -19.03 -10.75
C VAL A 65 -7.24 -18.77 -9.54
N ILE A 66 -6.71 -17.56 -9.39
CA ILE A 66 -5.88 -17.19 -8.23
C ILE A 66 -6.70 -17.24 -6.94
N MET A 67 -7.94 -16.76 -6.96
CA MET A 67 -8.86 -16.82 -5.82
C MET A 67 -9.23 -18.25 -5.44
N PHE A 68 -9.44 -19.12 -6.43
CA PHE A 68 -9.62 -20.55 -6.19
C PHE A 68 -8.38 -21.17 -5.57
N LEU A 69 -7.18 -20.82 -6.05
CA LEU A 69 -5.93 -21.28 -5.45
C LEU A 69 -5.81 -20.86 -3.99
N PHE A 70 -6.16 -19.62 -3.64
CA PHE A 70 -6.14 -19.15 -2.24
C PHE A 70 -7.10 -19.97 -1.38
N TRP A 71 -8.32 -20.18 -1.86
CA TRP A 71 -9.29 -21.01 -1.16
C TRP A 71 -8.78 -22.46 -1.03
N PHE A 72 -8.20 -23.03 -2.08
CA PHE A 72 -7.65 -24.38 -2.04
C PHE A 72 -6.51 -24.50 -1.02
N CYS A 73 -5.54 -23.59 -1.04
CA CYS A 73 -4.41 -23.64 -0.11
C CYS A 73 -4.81 -23.37 1.34
N ASP A 74 -5.78 -22.48 1.59
CA ASP A 74 -6.09 -21.99 2.93
C ASP A 74 -7.35 -22.63 3.57
N ARG A 75 -8.26 -23.21 2.77
CA ARG A 75 -9.56 -23.73 3.24
C ARG A 75 -9.77 -25.22 3.00
N SER A 76 -9.09 -25.83 2.04
CA SER A 76 -9.36 -27.24 1.69
C SER A 76 -8.85 -28.24 2.73
N GLY A 77 -7.87 -27.85 3.55
CA GLY A 77 -7.11 -28.74 4.43
C GLY A 77 -6.27 -29.80 3.73
N MET A 78 -6.15 -29.74 2.41
CA MET A 78 -5.40 -30.71 1.62
C MET A 78 -3.90 -30.38 1.56
N VAL A 79 -3.52 -29.12 1.80
CA VAL A 79 -2.13 -28.68 1.76
C VAL A 79 -1.49 -28.92 3.14
N ARG A 80 -0.29 -29.50 3.14
CA ARG A 80 0.43 -29.79 4.39
C ARG A 80 0.93 -28.51 5.04
N GLU A 81 1.05 -28.56 6.36
CA GLU A 81 1.39 -27.41 7.18
C GLU A 81 2.55 -27.74 8.11
N THR A 82 3.41 -26.76 8.36
CA THR A 82 4.52 -26.89 9.30
C THR A 82 4.61 -25.69 10.24
N LYS A 83 5.29 -25.88 11.37
CA LYS A 83 5.50 -24.82 12.37
C LYS A 83 6.57 -23.84 11.90
N LYS A 84 6.42 -22.58 12.29
CA LYS A 84 7.45 -21.55 12.13
C LYS A 84 8.66 -21.88 13.00
N SER A 85 9.85 -21.53 12.53
CA SER A 85 11.11 -21.67 13.26
C SER A 85 11.89 -20.36 13.11
N TYR A 86 12.34 -19.79 14.23
CA TYR A 86 13.11 -18.56 14.21
C TYR A 86 14.59 -18.83 14.44
N ASP A 87 15.43 -18.34 13.54
CA ASP A 87 16.87 -18.24 13.73
C ASP A 87 17.34 -16.86 13.24
N ARG A 88 17.99 -16.11 14.15
CA ARG A 88 18.40 -14.72 13.91
C ARG A 88 19.46 -14.64 12.81
N ASP A 89 20.45 -15.51 12.89
CA ASP A 89 21.60 -15.49 11.98
C ASP A 89 21.17 -15.90 10.57
N LEU A 90 20.26 -16.85 10.44
CA LEU A 90 19.65 -17.25 9.19
C LEU A 90 18.86 -16.11 8.56
N LEU A 91 17.99 -15.43 9.33
CA LEU A 91 17.21 -14.29 8.81
C LEU A 91 18.15 -13.19 8.31
N ALA A 92 19.14 -12.81 9.11
CA ALA A 92 20.13 -11.81 8.74
C ALA A 92 20.93 -12.24 7.50
N THR A 93 21.34 -13.51 7.43
CA THR A 93 22.08 -14.07 6.29
C THR A 93 21.26 -14.03 5.02
N ILE A 94 19.99 -14.44 5.05
CA ILE A 94 19.09 -14.41 3.88
C ILE A 94 18.92 -12.97 3.38
N PHE A 95 18.64 -12.03 4.27
CA PHE A 95 18.44 -10.64 3.89
C PHE A 95 19.72 -9.99 3.35
N CYS A 96 20.85 -10.17 4.03
CA CYS A 96 22.14 -9.65 3.59
C CYS A 96 22.59 -10.27 2.27
N ALA A 97 22.35 -11.58 2.05
CA ALA A 97 22.65 -12.25 0.80
C ALA A 97 21.80 -11.68 -0.35
N LEU A 98 20.50 -11.45 -0.13
CA LEU A 98 19.62 -10.82 -1.11
C LEU A 98 20.05 -9.38 -1.41
N ALA A 99 20.41 -8.59 -0.39
CA ALA A 99 20.89 -7.23 -0.56
C ALA A 99 22.23 -7.17 -1.31
N ALA A 100 23.18 -8.05 -0.98
CA ALA A 100 24.47 -8.16 -1.66
C ALA A 100 24.30 -8.62 -3.12
N TYR A 101 23.42 -9.60 -3.37
CA TYR A 101 23.05 -10.02 -4.72
C TYR A 101 22.44 -8.86 -5.50
N GLY A 102 21.44 -8.17 -4.93
CA GLY A 102 20.78 -7.02 -5.55
C GLY A 102 21.74 -5.88 -5.84
N TRP A 103 22.66 -5.56 -4.92
CA TRP A 103 23.72 -4.58 -5.14
C TRP A 103 24.64 -4.96 -6.31
N LYS A 104 25.03 -6.24 -6.40
CA LYS A 104 25.95 -6.70 -7.46
C LYS A 104 25.29 -6.78 -8.83
N THR A 105 24.02 -7.19 -8.91
CA THR A 105 23.36 -7.53 -10.19
C THR A 105 22.36 -6.48 -10.67
N SER A 106 21.85 -5.63 -9.78
CA SER A 106 20.68 -4.80 -10.06
C SER A 106 20.84 -3.33 -9.63
N LEU A 107 22.06 -2.90 -9.29
CA LEU A 107 22.34 -1.49 -9.02
C LEU A 107 22.21 -0.68 -10.31
N LYS A 108 21.31 0.31 -10.30
CA LYS A 108 21.06 1.18 -11.46
C LYS A 108 21.19 2.65 -11.07
N GLU A 109 21.65 3.45 -12.03
CA GLU A 109 21.63 4.90 -11.92
C GLU A 109 20.22 5.44 -12.23
N SER A 110 19.80 6.41 -11.45
CA SER A 110 18.51 7.09 -11.54
C SER A 110 18.62 8.28 -12.49
N LYS A 111 17.54 8.56 -13.22
CA LYS A 111 17.45 9.74 -14.09
C LYS A 111 17.57 11.09 -13.34
N THR A 112 17.32 11.08 -12.03
CA THR A 112 17.37 12.26 -11.18
C THR A 112 18.17 11.98 -9.91
N SER A 113 18.78 13.02 -9.35
CA SER A 113 19.46 13.00 -8.05
C SER A 113 18.70 13.80 -6.99
N ALA A 114 17.44 14.19 -7.30
CA ALA A 114 16.54 14.80 -6.34
C ALA A 114 16.21 13.80 -5.22
N PRO A 115 16.17 14.26 -3.96
CA PRO A 115 15.86 13.37 -2.85
C PRO A 115 14.42 12.87 -2.92
N LEU A 116 14.19 11.64 -2.44
CA LEU A 116 12.86 11.00 -2.39
C LEU A 116 12.19 10.88 -3.77
N HIS A 117 12.97 10.70 -4.84
CA HIS A 117 12.41 10.36 -6.14
C HIS A 117 11.75 8.97 -6.12
N ARG A 118 10.92 8.71 -7.13
CA ARG A 118 10.07 7.51 -7.19
C ARG A 118 10.87 6.22 -6.98
N GLN A 119 11.98 6.02 -7.71
CA GLN A 119 12.79 4.80 -7.59
C GLN A 119 13.33 4.61 -6.17
N GLN A 120 13.84 5.65 -5.52
CA GLN A 120 14.31 5.54 -4.13
C GLN A 120 13.17 5.23 -3.16
N THR A 121 11.98 5.80 -3.35
CA THR A 121 10.83 5.48 -2.50
C THR A 121 10.33 4.05 -2.73
N GLU A 122 10.34 3.54 -3.97
CA GLU A 122 9.96 2.15 -4.26
C GLU A 122 11.02 1.16 -3.76
N GLU A 123 12.32 1.47 -3.89
CA GLU A 123 13.41 0.72 -3.25
C GLU A 123 13.18 0.64 -1.74
N MET A 124 12.88 1.77 -1.10
CA MET A 124 12.58 1.85 0.33
C MET A 124 11.43 0.94 0.73
N LYS A 125 10.31 1.00 0.00
CA LYS A 125 9.19 0.06 0.19
C LYS A 125 9.64 -1.39 0.03
N GLY A 126 10.43 -1.68 -0.99
CA GLY A 126 10.85 -3.04 -1.32
C GLY A 126 11.62 -3.75 -0.22
N TRP A 127 12.72 -3.15 0.25
CA TRP A 127 13.51 -3.81 1.30
C TRP A 127 12.76 -3.87 2.63
N MET A 128 11.94 -2.85 2.96
CA MET A 128 11.04 -2.90 4.13
C MET A 128 10.04 -4.04 4.00
N GLN A 129 9.48 -4.25 2.81
CA GLN A 129 8.54 -5.33 2.53
C GLN A 129 9.18 -6.70 2.67
N VAL A 130 10.40 -6.89 2.16
CA VAL A 130 11.12 -8.15 2.32
C VAL A 130 11.29 -8.47 3.82
N LEU A 131 11.77 -7.52 4.61
CA LEU A 131 11.93 -7.72 6.06
C LEU A 131 10.58 -7.95 6.77
N PHE A 132 9.53 -7.24 6.36
CA PHE A 132 8.17 -7.43 6.86
C PHE A 132 7.66 -8.85 6.61
N LEU A 133 7.95 -9.41 5.43
CA LEU A 133 7.56 -10.78 5.07
C LEU A 133 8.38 -11.81 5.86
N LEU A 134 9.71 -11.66 5.92
CA LEU A 134 10.58 -12.56 6.68
C LEU A 134 10.22 -12.58 8.16
N TYR A 135 9.84 -11.42 8.72
CA TYR A 135 9.31 -11.33 10.08
C TYR A 135 8.09 -12.25 10.32
N HIS A 136 7.12 -12.26 9.40
CA HIS A 136 5.94 -13.11 9.54
C HIS A 136 6.22 -14.59 9.27
N TYR A 137 7.16 -14.89 8.37
CA TYR A 137 7.53 -16.27 8.03
C TYR A 137 8.28 -16.95 9.18
N PHE A 138 9.31 -16.30 9.71
CA PHE A 138 10.14 -16.86 10.77
C PHE A 138 9.61 -16.59 12.19
N ASP A 139 8.52 -15.82 12.35
CA ASP A 139 7.97 -15.39 13.65
C ASP A 139 8.99 -14.61 14.51
N ALA A 140 9.69 -13.68 13.87
CA ALA A 140 10.82 -12.95 14.45
C ALA A 140 10.38 -11.86 15.46
N GLY A 141 9.85 -12.27 16.60
CA GLY A 141 9.25 -11.38 17.61
C GLY A 141 10.13 -10.22 18.07
N GLU A 142 11.46 -10.39 18.07
CA GLU A 142 12.43 -9.34 18.43
C GLU A 142 12.44 -8.15 17.46
N MET A 143 12.03 -8.35 16.21
CA MET A 143 11.97 -7.29 15.20
C MET A 143 10.66 -6.50 15.25
N TYR A 144 9.75 -6.80 16.19
CA TYR A 144 8.43 -6.17 16.25
C TYR A 144 8.52 -4.63 16.24
N ASN A 145 9.41 -4.04 17.04
CA ASN A 145 9.56 -2.58 17.11
C ASN A 145 10.02 -1.99 15.77
N LEU A 146 10.88 -2.70 15.02
CA LEU A 146 11.34 -2.30 13.69
C LEU A 146 10.21 -2.39 12.65
N ILE A 147 9.47 -3.50 12.63
CA ILE A 147 8.33 -3.68 11.74
C ILE A 147 7.27 -2.60 11.99
N ARG A 148 7.08 -2.21 13.25
CA ARG A 148 6.19 -1.13 13.65
C ARG A 148 6.67 0.23 13.09
N VAL A 149 7.98 0.49 13.02
CA VAL A 149 8.54 1.65 12.29
C VAL A 149 8.29 1.55 10.79
N PHE A 150 8.39 0.37 10.17
CA PHE A 150 8.11 0.22 8.73
C PHE A 150 6.65 0.51 8.39
N ILE A 151 5.71 0.05 9.22
CA ILE A 151 4.30 0.39 9.03
C ILE A 151 4.09 1.91 9.15
N ALA A 152 4.73 2.56 10.13
CA ALA A 152 4.72 4.01 10.23
C ALA A 152 5.34 4.69 9.00
N ALA A 153 6.39 4.11 8.40
CA ALA A 153 7.00 4.59 7.16
C ALA A 153 6.01 4.52 5.98
N TYR A 154 5.24 3.43 5.86
CA TYR A 154 4.20 3.30 4.83
C TYR A 154 3.08 4.34 5.03
N VAL A 155 2.65 4.58 6.26
CA VAL A 155 1.66 5.62 6.57
C VAL A 155 2.23 7.03 6.30
N TRP A 156 3.50 7.26 6.63
CA TRP A 156 4.21 8.49 6.29
C TRP A 156 4.25 8.72 4.78
N MET A 157 4.57 7.69 3.98
CA MET A 157 4.56 7.75 2.52
C MET A 157 3.16 8.06 1.98
N THR A 158 2.11 7.58 2.65
CA THR A 158 0.72 7.89 2.29
C THR A 158 0.43 9.37 2.47
N GLY A 159 0.82 9.95 3.60
CA GLY A 159 0.72 11.40 3.83
C GLY A 159 1.56 12.20 2.85
N PHE A 160 2.83 11.82 2.66
CA PHE A 160 3.77 12.49 1.77
C PHE A 160 3.33 12.47 0.31
N GLY A 161 2.96 11.29 -0.20
CA GLY A 161 2.59 11.08 -1.59
C GLY A 161 1.26 11.73 -1.96
N ASN A 162 0.23 11.56 -1.11
CA ASN A 162 -1.05 12.20 -1.33
C ASN A 162 -0.94 13.73 -1.26
N PHE A 163 -0.24 14.27 -0.27
CA PHE A 163 -0.05 15.71 -0.17
C PHE A 163 0.68 16.26 -1.39
N SER A 164 1.82 15.66 -1.77
CA SER A 164 2.59 16.09 -2.94
C SER A 164 1.74 16.09 -4.20
N TYR A 165 0.91 15.06 -4.40
CA TYR A 165 0.03 14.99 -5.56
C TYR A 165 -1.04 16.09 -5.55
N TYR A 166 -1.86 16.18 -4.50
CA TYR A 166 -2.97 17.13 -4.44
C TYR A 166 -2.51 18.59 -4.35
N TYR A 167 -1.38 18.85 -3.72
CA TYR A 167 -0.81 20.19 -3.61
C TYR A 167 -0.20 20.67 -4.93
N ILE A 168 0.57 19.82 -5.63
CA ILE A 168 1.25 20.19 -6.88
C ILE A 168 0.29 20.13 -8.08
N LYS A 169 -0.43 19.00 -8.23
CA LYS A 169 -1.29 18.77 -9.41
C LYS A 169 -2.65 19.45 -9.29
N LYS A 170 -3.09 19.79 -8.06
CA LYS A 170 -4.41 20.41 -7.79
C LYS A 170 -5.59 19.63 -8.37
N ASP A 171 -5.39 18.34 -8.64
CA ASP A 171 -6.38 17.44 -9.22
C ASP A 171 -7.14 16.73 -8.10
N PHE A 172 -8.37 17.17 -7.87
CA PHE A 172 -9.29 16.57 -6.90
C PHE A 172 -10.40 15.75 -7.59
N SER A 173 -10.15 15.24 -8.81
CA SER A 173 -11.12 14.49 -9.59
C SER A 173 -11.55 13.17 -8.92
N ALA A 174 -12.83 12.84 -9.07
CA ALA A 174 -13.41 11.59 -8.57
C ALA A 174 -12.78 10.36 -9.24
N ILE A 175 -12.35 10.49 -10.49
CA ILE A 175 -11.68 9.43 -11.25
C ILE A 175 -10.35 9.07 -10.59
N ARG A 176 -9.51 10.07 -10.32
CA ARG A 176 -8.22 9.82 -9.68
C ARG A 176 -8.38 9.21 -8.31
N PHE A 177 -9.32 9.74 -7.53
CA PHE A 177 -9.67 9.20 -6.23
C PHE A 177 -10.09 7.73 -6.34
N SER A 178 -10.95 7.39 -7.31
CA SER A 178 -11.38 6.01 -7.55
C SER A 178 -10.22 5.08 -7.95
N GLN A 179 -9.30 5.54 -8.80
CA GLN A 179 -8.11 4.76 -9.18
C GLN A 179 -7.22 4.44 -7.97
N MET A 180 -7.11 5.37 -7.03
CA MET A 180 -6.37 5.17 -5.79
C MET A 180 -7.08 4.21 -4.84
N MET A 181 -8.40 4.38 -4.66
CA MET A 181 -9.21 3.44 -3.88
C MET A 181 -9.15 2.02 -4.46
N TRP A 182 -9.14 1.89 -5.79
CA TRP A 182 -8.94 0.60 -6.44
C TRP A 182 -7.59 -0.02 -6.11
N ARG A 183 -6.50 0.74 -6.24
CA ARG A 183 -5.15 0.23 -5.94
C ARG A 183 -5.03 -0.31 -4.52
N LEU A 184 -5.68 0.35 -3.55
CA LEU A 184 -5.62 0.00 -2.13
C LEU A 184 -6.58 -1.13 -1.74
N ASN A 185 -7.79 -1.16 -2.33
CA ASN A 185 -8.90 -1.92 -1.78
C ASN A 185 -9.43 -3.02 -2.70
N PHE A 186 -9.26 -2.93 -4.02
CA PHE A 186 -9.89 -3.89 -4.94
C PHE A 186 -9.49 -5.34 -4.63
N PHE A 187 -8.19 -5.60 -4.55
CA PHE A 187 -7.69 -6.96 -4.35
C PHE A 187 -8.12 -7.52 -2.99
N VAL A 188 -7.95 -6.76 -1.91
CA VAL A 188 -8.37 -7.17 -0.57
C VAL A 188 -9.88 -7.38 -0.47
N CYS A 189 -10.70 -6.54 -1.10
CA CYS A 189 -12.15 -6.72 -1.11
C CYS A 189 -12.54 -8.03 -1.78
N VAL A 190 -11.96 -8.35 -2.96
CA VAL A 190 -12.23 -9.63 -3.64
C VAL A 190 -11.79 -10.81 -2.77
N THR A 191 -10.60 -10.74 -2.18
CA THR A 191 -10.10 -11.78 -1.26
C THR A 191 -11.00 -11.96 -0.04
N CYS A 192 -11.48 -10.87 0.58
CA CYS A 192 -12.39 -10.93 1.73
C CYS A 192 -13.71 -11.60 1.37
N VAL A 193 -14.28 -11.27 0.20
CA VAL A 193 -15.55 -11.87 -0.25
C VAL A 193 -15.38 -13.36 -0.54
N VAL A 194 -14.33 -13.76 -1.27
CA VAL A 194 -14.11 -15.18 -1.62
C VAL A 194 -13.77 -16.03 -0.40
N LEU A 195 -12.93 -15.53 0.51
CA LEU A 195 -12.46 -16.29 1.67
C LEU A 195 -13.31 -16.10 2.92
N LYS A 196 -14.37 -15.28 2.84
CA LYS A 196 -15.26 -14.90 3.94
C LYS A 196 -14.47 -14.38 5.16
N ASN A 197 -13.55 -13.45 4.91
CA ASN A 197 -12.72 -12.81 5.93
C ASN A 197 -13.20 -11.38 6.19
N ASP A 198 -13.01 -10.90 7.41
CA ASP A 198 -13.21 -9.51 7.76
C ASP A 198 -12.14 -8.63 7.11
N TYR A 199 -12.53 -7.44 6.67
CA TYR A 199 -11.62 -6.49 6.03
C TYR A 199 -10.41 -6.12 6.91
N MET A 200 -10.64 -6.06 8.21
CA MET A 200 -9.62 -5.74 9.22
C MET A 200 -8.60 -6.85 9.47
N LEU A 201 -8.81 -8.07 8.97
CA LEU A 201 -7.75 -9.09 8.93
C LEU A 201 -6.53 -8.56 8.18
N TYR A 202 -6.78 -7.78 7.12
CA TYR A 202 -5.77 -7.13 6.28
C TYR A 202 -5.61 -5.64 6.63
N TYR A 203 -5.51 -5.32 7.93
CA TYR A 203 -5.63 -3.97 8.52
C TYR A 203 -4.78 -2.87 7.84
N ILE A 204 -3.71 -3.22 7.13
CA ILE A 204 -2.91 -2.27 6.36
C ILE A 204 -3.79 -1.53 5.34
N CYS A 205 -4.66 -2.23 4.60
CA CYS A 205 -5.54 -1.62 3.59
C CYS A 205 -6.53 -0.58 4.17
N PRO A 206 -7.33 -0.89 5.21
CA PRO A 206 -8.23 0.11 5.84
C PRO A 206 -7.46 1.29 6.41
N MET A 207 -6.29 1.04 7.01
CA MET A 207 -5.46 2.08 7.57
C MET A 207 -4.95 3.05 6.49
N HIS A 208 -4.41 2.55 5.38
CA HIS A 208 -4.01 3.39 4.25
C HIS A 208 -5.18 4.14 3.62
N THR A 209 -6.36 3.52 3.56
CA THR A 209 -7.59 4.17 3.09
C THR A 209 -7.98 5.33 3.99
N LEU A 210 -8.00 5.13 5.31
CA LEU A 210 -8.31 6.18 6.29
C LEU A 210 -7.37 7.38 6.13
N TYR A 211 -6.05 7.17 6.14
CA TYR A 211 -5.11 8.28 6.05
C TYR A 211 -5.11 8.97 4.68
N THR A 212 -5.43 8.23 3.63
CA THR A 212 -5.66 8.81 2.29
C THR A 212 -6.89 9.71 2.30
N LEU A 213 -8.01 9.28 2.89
CA LEU A 213 -9.23 10.06 3.05
C LEU A 213 -9.00 11.32 3.89
N LEU A 214 -8.26 11.20 4.99
CA LEU A 214 -7.93 12.33 5.86
C LEU A 214 -7.03 13.35 5.15
N CYS A 215 -6.03 12.89 4.39
CA CYS A 215 -5.18 13.78 3.60
C CYS A 215 -5.97 14.49 2.49
N TYR A 216 -6.82 13.74 1.77
CA TYR A 216 -7.73 14.29 0.77
C TYR A 216 -8.66 15.35 1.38
N GLY A 217 -9.34 15.03 2.49
CA GLY A 217 -10.23 15.93 3.21
C GLY A 217 -9.52 17.21 3.67
N ALA A 218 -8.34 17.08 4.28
CA ALA A 218 -7.55 18.21 4.75
C ALA A 218 -7.19 19.18 3.62
N LEU A 219 -6.92 18.69 2.41
CA LEU A 219 -6.57 19.52 1.26
C LEU A 219 -7.79 20.00 0.45
N ALA A 220 -8.86 19.22 0.40
CA ALA A 220 -10.09 19.55 -0.33
C ALA A 220 -10.91 20.65 0.37
N ILE A 221 -10.97 20.64 1.71
CA ILE A 221 -11.64 21.68 2.49
C ILE A 221 -10.90 23.01 2.28
N PHE A 222 -11.58 24.06 1.80
CA PHE A 222 -10.96 25.34 1.41
C PHE A 222 -9.80 25.22 0.40
N LYS A 223 -9.94 24.36 -0.62
CA LYS A 223 -8.90 24.11 -1.64
C LYS A 223 -8.31 25.37 -2.29
N GLU A 224 -9.10 26.43 -2.46
CA GLU A 224 -8.67 27.70 -3.06
C GLU A 224 -7.62 28.44 -2.22
N LYS A 225 -7.64 28.23 -0.90
CA LYS A 225 -6.74 28.86 0.06
C LYS A 225 -5.42 28.09 0.23
N ASN A 226 -5.25 26.95 -0.43
CA ASN A 226 -4.02 26.14 -0.35
C ASN A 226 -2.77 26.87 -0.88
N ASN A 227 -2.92 27.96 -1.64
CA ASN A 227 -1.79 28.75 -2.11
C ASN A 227 -1.14 29.63 -1.02
N ASP A 228 -1.86 29.90 0.08
CA ASP A 228 -1.34 30.71 1.18
C ASP A 228 -0.74 29.81 2.27
N PRO A 229 0.55 29.99 2.63
CA PRO A 229 1.20 29.25 3.69
C PRO A 229 0.44 29.23 5.02
N LYS A 230 -0.22 30.33 5.39
CA LYS A 230 -0.96 30.43 6.66
C LYS A 230 -2.06 29.38 6.75
N TRP A 231 -2.78 29.16 5.65
CA TRP A 231 -3.85 28.16 5.58
C TRP A 231 -3.30 26.74 5.61
N ILE A 232 -2.14 26.48 5.02
CA ILE A 232 -1.49 25.17 5.10
C ILE A 232 -1.04 24.85 6.53
N TYR A 233 -0.41 25.80 7.23
CA TYR A 233 -0.06 25.61 8.65
C TYR A 233 -1.29 25.42 9.54
N ALA A 234 -2.37 26.18 9.30
CA ALA A 234 -3.63 26.01 10.00
C ALA A 234 -4.23 24.61 9.77
N LYS A 235 -4.14 24.07 8.54
CA LYS A 235 -4.58 22.71 8.22
C LYS A 235 -3.75 21.64 8.93
N PHE A 236 -2.43 21.80 9.03
CA PHE A 236 -1.61 20.87 9.83
C PHE A 236 -2.01 20.87 11.31
N ALA A 237 -2.18 22.05 11.90
CA ALA A 237 -2.63 22.19 13.28
C ALA A 237 -4.03 21.58 13.49
N MET A 238 -4.96 21.85 12.57
CA MET A 238 -6.32 21.30 12.62
C MET A 238 -6.33 19.77 12.49
N SER A 239 -5.56 19.21 11.56
CA SER A 239 -5.40 17.75 11.45
C SER A 239 -4.88 17.14 12.74
N PHE A 240 -3.91 17.78 13.40
CA PHE A 240 -3.39 17.31 14.68
C PHE A 240 -4.45 17.34 15.78
N VAL A 241 -5.21 18.44 15.90
CA VAL A 241 -6.30 18.57 16.87
C VAL A 241 -7.39 17.53 16.61
N VAL A 242 -7.83 17.34 15.37
CA VAL A 242 -8.86 16.35 15.02
C VAL A 242 -8.42 14.94 15.41
N ILE A 243 -7.19 14.55 15.08
CA ILE A 243 -6.66 13.24 15.45
C ILE A 243 -6.55 13.09 16.97
N ALA A 244 -6.02 14.09 17.67
CA ALA A 244 -5.90 14.05 19.13
C ALA A 244 -7.29 13.91 19.78
N VAL A 245 -8.30 14.64 19.29
CA VAL A 245 -9.68 14.52 19.80
C VAL A 245 -10.25 13.13 19.54
N VAL A 246 -10.04 12.56 18.35
CA VAL A 246 -10.63 11.27 18.00
C VAL A 246 -10.01 10.11 18.78
N TRP A 247 -8.69 10.11 19.00
CA TRP A 247 -7.98 8.98 19.64
C TRP A 247 -7.63 9.16 21.13
N GLU A 248 -7.48 10.39 21.62
CA GLU A 248 -7.09 10.63 23.03
C GLU A 248 -8.30 10.91 23.93
N VAL A 249 -9.41 11.44 23.39
CA VAL A 249 -10.62 11.72 24.19
C VAL A 249 -11.45 10.43 24.31
N PRO A 250 -11.68 9.93 25.53
CA PRO A 250 -12.44 8.69 25.73
C PRO A 250 -13.84 8.77 25.12
N GLY A 251 -14.25 7.72 24.40
CA GLY A 251 -15.58 7.57 23.80
C GLY A 251 -15.78 8.25 22.44
N VAL A 252 -14.95 9.23 22.05
CA VAL A 252 -15.08 9.91 20.73
C VAL A 252 -14.83 8.92 19.59
N PHE A 253 -13.78 8.11 19.72
CA PHE A 253 -13.47 7.07 18.73
C PHE A 253 -14.65 6.12 18.52
N ASP A 254 -15.23 5.61 19.60
CA ASP A 254 -16.31 4.64 19.54
C ASP A 254 -17.56 5.26 18.91
N VAL A 255 -17.91 6.49 19.26
CA VAL A 255 -19.05 7.20 18.65
C VAL A 255 -18.83 7.40 17.15
N LEU A 256 -17.61 7.78 16.73
CA LEU A 256 -17.28 8.03 15.33
C LEU A 256 -17.28 6.75 14.50
N PHE A 257 -16.71 5.65 15.00
CA PHE A 257 -16.50 4.42 14.24
C PHE A 257 -17.55 3.33 14.44
N ARG A 258 -18.44 3.44 15.44
CA ARG A 258 -19.54 2.48 15.65
C ARG A 258 -20.46 2.32 14.43
N PRO A 259 -20.85 3.38 13.68
CA PRO A 259 -21.62 3.21 12.45
C PRO A 259 -20.88 2.41 11.37
N PHE A 260 -19.55 2.40 11.41
CA PHE A 260 -18.68 1.72 10.45
C PHE A 260 -18.19 0.35 10.96
N GLN A 261 -18.80 -0.19 12.01
CA GLN A 261 -18.43 -1.50 12.56
C GLN A 261 -18.57 -2.63 11.54
N PHE A 262 -19.49 -2.53 10.58
CA PHE A 262 -19.61 -3.53 9.49
C PHE A 262 -18.36 -3.61 8.61
N LEU A 263 -17.55 -2.54 8.57
CA LEU A 263 -16.35 -2.44 7.75
C LEU A 263 -15.07 -2.62 8.58
N PHE A 264 -15.01 -2.00 9.77
CA PHE A 264 -13.83 -2.01 10.64
C PHE A 264 -13.94 -2.97 11.83
N GLY A 265 -15.02 -3.74 11.93
CA GLY A 265 -15.14 -4.81 12.90
C GLY A 265 -14.21 -5.96 12.56
N TYR A 266 -13.59 -6.54 13.58
CA TYR A 266 -12.83 -7.78 13.46
C TYR A 266 -13.06 -8.66 14.67
N VAL A 267 -13.53 -9.88 14.44
CA VAL A 267 -13.66 -10.88 15.49
C VAL A 267 -12.57 -11.92 15.29
N ASN A 268 -11.53 -11.83 16.12
CA ASN A 268 -10.44 -12.80 16.08
C ASN A 268 -10.92 -14.15 16.64
N PRO A 269 -10.91 -15.24 15.86
CA PRO A 269 -11.32 -16.56 16.35
C PRO A 269 -10.52 -17.04 17.56
N ALA A 270 -9.26 -16.59 17.69
CA ALA A 270 -8.40 -16.95 18.82
C ALA A 270 -8.68 -16.12 20.10
N LYS A 271 -9.43 -15.03 20.00
CA LYS A 271 -9.77 -14.12 21.11
C LYS A 271 -11.18 -13.52 20.89
N PRO A 272 -12.24 -14.32 21.05
CA PRO A 272 -13.60 -13.90 20.70
C PRO A 272 -14.18 -12.83 21.63
N ASP A 273 -13.70 -12.74 22.88
CA ASP A 273 -14.25 -11.83 23.90
C ASP A 273 -13.83 -10.37 23.73
N ILE A 274 -12.96 -10.08 22.75
CA ILE A 274 -12.47 -8.73 22.51
C ILE A 274 -13.50 -7.95 21.67
N PRO A 275 -13.81 -6.69 22.01
CA PRO A 275 -14.71 -5.86 21.21
C PRO A 275 -14.28 -5.77 19.74
N ALA A 276 -15.24 -5.84 18.81
CA ALA A 276 -14.95 -5.88 17.37
C ALA A 276 -14.11 -4.71 16.85
N LEU A 277 -14.23 -3.51 17.45
CA LEU A 277 -13.47 -2.32 17.07
C LEU A 277 -12.10 -2.21 17.77
N HIS A 278 -11.76 -3.11 18.68
CA HIS A 278 -10.54 -3.03 19.46
C HIS A 278 -9.28 -3.04 18.59
N GLU A 279 -9.19 -3.98 17.63
CA GLU A 279 -8.05 -4.04 16.71
C GLU A 279 -8.01 -2.81 15.81
N TRP A 280 -9.17 -2.28 15.37
CA TRP A 280 -9.20 -1.04 14.60
C TRP A 280 -8.66 0.14 15.42
N HIS A 281 -9.13 0.32 16.65
CA HIS A 281 -8.67 1.37 17.56
C HIS A 281 -7.17 1.26 17.84
N PHE A 282 -6.70 0.05 18.14
CA PHE A 282 -5.30 -0.23 18.44
C PHE A 282 -4.40 0.03 17.22
N ARG A 283 -4.72 -0.54 16.05
CA ARG A 283 -3.87 -0.47 14.85
C ARG A 283 -3.83 0.94 14.28
N SER A 284 -4.99 1.58 14.13
CA SER A 284 -5.05 2.97 13.65
C SER A 284 -4.44 3.94 14.66
N GLY A 285 -4.62 3.70 15.96
CA GLY A 285 -4.06 4.53 17.01
C GLY A 285 -2.53 4.58 17.00
N LEU A 286 -1.86 3.47 16.65
CA LEU A 286 -0.39 3.41 16.68
C LEU A 286 0.30 4.40 15.71
N ASP A 287 -0.31 4.70 14.56
CA ASP A 287 0.28 5.59 13.52
C ASP A 287 -0.41 6.95 13.38
N ARG A 288 -1.26 7.31 14.35
CA ARG A 288 -2.22 8.40 14.21
C ARG A 288 -1.63 9.76 13.82
N TYR A 289 -0.37 10.05 14.14
CA TYR A 289 0.29 11.33 13.83
C TYR A 289 1.23 11.29 12.61
N VAL A 290 1.70 10.11 12.18
CA VAL A 290 2.83 10.03 11.24
C VAL A 290 2.46 10.44 9.81
N TRP A 291 1.19 10.29 9.42
CA TRP A 291 0.70 10.79 8.13
C TRP A 291 0.72 12.33 8.06
N ILE A 292 0.43 13.02 9.17
CA ILE A 292 0.53 14.50 9.26
C ILE A 292 1.98 14.92 9.09
N TYR A 293 2.91 14.22 9.74
CA TYR A 293 4.34 14.42 9.54
C TYR A 293 4.74 14.23 8.07
N GLY A 294 4.18 13.22 7.40
CA GLY A 294 4.34 13.02 5.95
C GLY A 294 3.90 14.23 5.12
N MET A 295 2.75 14.83 5.44
CA MET A 295 2.29 16.05 4.77
C MET A 295 3.24 17.24 4.99
N ILE A 296 3.74 17.41 6.21
CA ILE A 296 4.71 18.47 6.55
C ILE A 296 6.01 18.27 5.76
N CYS A 297 6.53 17.03 5.70
CA CYS A 297 7.69 16.69 4.90
C CYS A 297 7.48 16.99 3.41
N ALA A 298 6.31 16.68 2.86
CA ALA A 298 5.98 17.00 1.47
C ALA A 298 5.96 18.51 1.19
N TYR A 299 5.42 19.31 2.12
CA TYR A 299 5.45 20.77 2.01
C TYR A 299 6.86 21.36 2.15
N ALA A 300 7.73 20.74 2.95
CA ALA A 300 9.12 21.13 3.13
C ALA A 300 10.05 20.59 2.02
N HIS A 301 9.63 19.59 1.25
CA HIS A 301 10.46 18.85 0.30
C HIS A 301 11.15 19.74 -0.76
N PRO A 302 10.50 20.73 -1.39
CA PRO A 302 11.20 21.62 -2.33
C PRO A 302 12.33 22.43 -1.69
N ARG A 303 12.19 22.82 -0.41
CA ARG A 303 13.24 23.53 0.33
C ARG A 303 14.38 22.58 0.68
N TYR A 304 14.04 21.35 1.08
CA TYR A 304 15.03 20.32 1.35
C TYR A 304 15.85 19.98 0.10
N GLU A 305 15.20 19.83 -1.06
CA GLU A 305 15.86 19.63 -2.35
C GLU A 305 16.81 20.79 -2.69
N ALA A 306 16.36 22.04 -2.50
CA ALA A 306 17.21 23.21 -2.72
C ALA A 306 18.45 23.23 -1.80
N VAL A 307 18.31 22.85 -0.53
CA VAL A 307 19.45 22.74 0.40
C VAL A 307 20.41 21.63 -0.04
N MET A 308 19.90 20.46 -0.45
CA MET A 308 20.76 19.37 -0.94
C MET A 308 21.53 19.76 -2.20
N LYS A 309 20.88 20.45 -3.14
CA LYS A 309 21.53 20.98 -4.34
C LYS A 309 22.59 22.02 -3.99
N TRP A 310 22.30 22.91 -3.05
CA TRP A 310 23.25 23.90 -2.56
C TRP A 310 24.49 23.25 -1.89
N ILE A 311 24.32 22.15 -1.16
CA ILE A 311 25.44 21.39 -0.58
C ILE A 311 26.28 20.73 -1.68
N ASP A 312 25.64 20.17 -2.71
CA ASP A 312 26.33 19.49 -3.81
C ASP A 312 27.24 20.42 -4.63
N GLU A 313 26.85 21.70 -4.76
CA GLU A 313 27.55 22.73 -5.53
C GLU A 313 28.75 23.35 -4.77
N ARG A 314 28.96 22.99 -3.50
CA ARG A 314 30.07 23.50 -2.67
C ARG A 314 31.42 22.86 -3.00
N SER A 315 32.49 23.50 -2.53
CA SER A 315 33.84 22.94 -2.58
C SER A 315 33.90 21.59 -1.86
N LEU A 316 34.83 20.71 -2.25
CA LEU A 316 34.92 19.34 -1.72
C LEU A 316 34.96 19.33 -0.18
N ARG A 317 35.76 20.21 0.43
CA ARG A 317 35.93 20.29 1.89
C ARG A 317 34.64 20.71 2.58
N GLU A 318 34.00 21.78 2.12
CA GLU A 318 32.73 22.26 2.69
C GLU A 318 31.63 21.22 2.51
N ARG A 319 31.54 20.61 1.32
CA ARG A 319 30.58 19.54 1.04
C ARG A 319 30.75 18.36 2.01
N MET A 320 31.98 17.89 2.21
CA MET A 320 32.27 16.81 3.16
C MET A 320 31.94 17.21 4.61
N MET A 321 32.17 18.47 4.99
CA MET A 321 31.78 18.96 6.32
C MET A 321 30.26 18.95 6.52
N TYR A 322 29.48 19.48 5.59
CA TYR A 322 28.02 19.49 5.69
C TYR A 322 27.43 18.07 5.63
N GLN A 323 27.89 17.24 4.69
CA GLN A 323 27.44 15.85 4.56
C GLN A 323 27.83 15.02 5.79
N GLY A 324 29.06 15.19 6.28
CA GLY A 324 29.54 14.55 7.51
C GLY A 324 28.75 15.00 8.74
N GLY A 325 28.39 16.29 8.84
CA GLY A 325 27.51 16.82 9.88
C GLY A 325 26.11 16.20 9.84
N ILE A 326 25.49 16.09 8.67
CA ILE A 326 24.18 15.44 8.49
C ILE A 326 24.26 13.98 8.93
N VAL A 327 25.29 13.24 8.50
CA VAL A 327 25.46 11.83 8.86
C VAL A 327 25.68 11.69 10.37
N ALA A 328 26.57 12.48 10.97
CA ALA A 328 26.88 12.42 12.38
C ALA A 328 25.64 12.71 13.26
N VAL A 329 24.92 13.80 12.98
CA VAL A 329 23.72 14.18 13.75
C VAL A 329 22.61 13.15 13.59
N SER A 330 22.34 12.71 12.36
CA SER A 330 21.29 11.71 12.09
C SER A 330 21.62 10.36 12.76
N SER A 331 22.88 9.95 12.75
CA SER A 331 23.33 8.71 13.38
C SER A 331 23.30 8.80 14.90
N ALA A 332 23.70 9.93 15.48
CA ALA A 332 23.63 10.16 16.93
C ALA A 332 22.18 10.15 17.44
N LEU A 333 21.26 10.82 16.72
CA LEU A 333 19.83 10.82 17.05
C LEU A 333 19.22 9.42 16.90
N LEU A 334 19.58 8.69 15.83
CA LEU A 334 19.09 7.34 15.63
C LEU A 334 19.61 6.37 16.72
N TYR A 335 20.88 6.51 17.11
CA TYR A 335 21.47 5.73 18.20
C TYR A 335 20.81 6.05 19.54
N TRP A 336 20.60 7.33 19.86
CA TRP A 336 19.86 7.75 21.05
C TRP A 336 18.44 7.16 21.07
N TRP A 337 17.71 7.26 19.96
CA TRP A 337 16.37 6.67 19.83
C TRP A 337 16.40 5.14 19.99
N PHE A 338 17.44 4.48 19.45
CA PHE A 338 17.61 3.03 19.56
C PHE A 338 17.80 2.56 21.00
N ILE A 339 18.69 3.20 21.76
CA ILE A 339 18.95 2.80 23.15
C ILE A 339 17.80 3.16 24.09
N THR A 340 17.07 4.26 23.83
CA THR A 340 16.03 4.76 24.75
C THR A 340 14.63 4.21 24.47
N LEU A 341 14.27 4.05 23.19
CA LEU A 341 12.89 3.76 22.79
C LEU A 341 12.79 2.42 22.06
N TYR A 342 13.68 2.13 21.12
CA TYR A 342 13.63 0.88 20.35
C TYR A 342 13.85 -0.37 21.22
N SER A 343 14.72 -0.27 22.22
CA SER A 343 15.05 -1.39 23.11
C SER A 343 13.97 -1.68 24.17
N LEU A 344 12.88 -0.90 24.21
CA LEU A 344 11.77 -1.13 25.13
C LEU A 344 10.99 -2.39 24.76
N ASP A 345 10.34 -2.99 25.75
CA ASP A 345 9.41 -4.08 25.50
C ASP A 345 8.25 -3.61 24.60
N LYS A 346 7.63 -4.56 23.90
CA LYS A 346 6.55 -4.31 22.95
C LYS A 346 5.44 -3.42 23.51
N PHE A 347 5.02 -3.61 24.76
CA PHE A 347 3.90 -2.88 25.33
C PHE A 347 4.29 -1.46 25.73
N ALA A 348 5.48 -1.27 26.31
CA ALA A 348 6.02 0.06 26.58
C ALA A 348 6.27 0.83 25.27
N TYR A 349 6.89 0.21 24.28
CA TYR A 349 7.16 0.82 22.98
C TYR A 349 5.86 1.27 22.29
N ASN A 350 4.80 0.46 22.31
CA ASN A 350 3.50 0.82 21.72
C ASN A 350 2.92 2.13 22.28
N LYS A 351 3.21 2.50 23.54
CA LYS A 351 2.77 3.76 24.13
C LYS A 351 3.50 4.97 23.55
N TYR A 352 4.80 4.83 23.26
CA TYR A 352 5.65 5.92 22.75
C TYR A 352 5.74 5.98 21.22
N HIS A 353 5.47 4.87 20.53
CA HIS A 353 5.57 4.77 19.07
C HIS A 353 4.79 5.88 18.32
N PRO A 354 3.53 6.20 18.66
CA PRO A 354 2.77 7.25 17.96
C PRO A 354 3.46 8.61 17.96
N TYR A 355 4.23 8.90 19.00
CA TYR A 355 4.87 10.21 19.23
C TYR A 355 6.32 10.28 18.74
N THR A 356 6.96 9.13 18.56
CA THR A 356 8.42 9.04 18.34
C THR A 356 8.79 8.37 17.03
N SER A 357 7.83 7.73 16.33
CA SER A 357 8.06 7.01 15.07
C SER A 357 8.59 7.89 13.94
N TRP A 358 8.34 9.20 13.96
CA TRP A 358 8.86 10.14 12.98
C TRP A 358 10.39 10.27 13.02
N ILE A 359 11.02 10.07 14.19
CA ILE A 359 12.47 10.25 14.40
C ILE A 359 13.31 9.30 13.52
N PRO A 360 13.15 7.96 13.60
CA PRO A 360 13.90 7.05 12.76
C PRO A 360 13.61 7.25 11.27
N LEU A 361 12.41 7.68 10.89
CA LEU A 361 12.06 8.01 9.51
C LEU A 361 12.85 9.21 8.99
N THR A 362 12.91 10.30 9.77
CA THR A 362 13.70 11.50 9.42
C THR A 362 15.17 11.17 9.29
N CYS A 363 15.73 10.44 10.26
CA CYS A 363 17.13 10.01 10.22
C CYS A 363 17.42 9.15 8.99
N PHE A 364 16.55 8.19 8.67
CA PHE A 364 16.70 7.36 7.47
C PHE A 364 16.67 8.21 6.19
N ILE A 365 15.73 9.15 6.07
CA ILE A 365 15.63 10.04 4.90
C ILE A 365 16.91 10.85 4.74
N PHE A 366 17.42 11.45 5.80
CA PHE A 366 18.66 12.25 5.74
C PHE A 366 19.89 11.40 5.42
N LEU A 367 20.02 10.21 6.02
CA LEU A 367 21.14 9.30 5.75
C LEU A 367 21.11 8.79 4.30
N ARG A 368 19.94 8.32 3.83
CA ARG A 368 19.75 7.81 2.46
C ARG A 368 20.00 8.89 1.40
N ASN A 369 19.81 10.15 1.75
CA ASN A 369 19.98 11.31 0.88
C ASN A 369 21.22 12.16 1.20
N ALA A 370 22.15 11.68 2.04
CA ALA A 370 23.29 12.47 2.50
C ALA A 370 24.25 12.87 1.38
N THR A 371 24.44 11.99 0.38
CA THR A 371 25.35 12.23 -0.75
C THR A 371 24.62 12.11 -2.08
N LYS A 372 25.12 12.82 -3.10
CA LYS A 372 24.59 12.72 -4.47
C LYS A 372 24.64 11.28 -5.00
N SER A 373 25.72 10.54 -4.71
CA SER A 373 25.83 9.13 -5.12
C SER A 373 24.71 8.28 -4.53
N LEU A 374 24.45 8.40 -3.23
CA LEU A 374 23.33 7.69 -2.61
C LEU A 374 21.99 8.08 -3.26
N ARG A 375 21.77 9.35 -3.59
CA ARG A 375 20.53 9.77 -4.28
C ARG A 375 20.44 9.25 -5.72
N SER A 376 21.55 9.16 -6.43
CA SER A 376 21.58 8.75 -7.83
C SER A 376 21.45 7.24 -8.03
N TYR A 377 21.87 6.39 -7.09
CA TYR A 377 21.79 4.94 -7.27
C TYR A 377 20.65 4.29 -6.47
N HIS A 378 20.04 3.26 -7.06
CA HIS A 378 19.05 2.41 -6.40
C HIS A 378 19.25 0.95 -6.79
N ILE A 379 18.84 0.06 -5.89
CA ILE A 379 18.82 -1.39 -6.12
C ILE A 379 17.48 -1.78 -6.76
N GLU A 380 17.50 -2.15 -8.04
CA GLU A 380 16.29 -2.40 -8.84
C GLU A 380 15.46 -3.57 -8.32
N ILE A 381 16.07 -4.64 -7.80
CA ILE A 381 15.30 -5.77 -7.26
C ILE A 381 14.37 -5.32 -6.12
N PHE A 382 14.83 -4.40 -5.27
CA PHE A 382 13.98 -3.82 -4.23
C PHE A 382 12.93 -2.86 -4.81
N CYS A 383 13.24 -2.09 -5.86
CA CYS A 383 12.21 -1.31 -6.56
C CYS A 383 11.06 -2.19 -7.06
N ILE A 384 11.38 -3.36 -7.64
CA ILE A 384 10.39 -4.33 -8.12
C ILE A 384 9.55 -4.86 -6.96
N CYS A 385 10.17 -5.24 -5.84
CA CYS A 385 9.45 -5.66 -4.63
C CYS A 385 8.54 -4.54 -4.08
N GLY A 386 8.97 -3.27 -4.16
CA GLY A 386 8.20 -2.11 -3.69
C GLY A 386 6.87 -1.92 -4.44
N GLN A 387 6.86 -2.21 -5.75
CA GLN A 387 5.69 -2.02 -6.61
C GLN A 387 4.55 -2.99 -6.28
N VAL A 388 4.89 -4.21 -5.81
CA VAL A 388 3.97 -5.31 -5.52
C VAL A 388 3.75 -5.54 -4.01
N THR A 389 3.98 -4.51 -3.20
CA THR A 389 3.88 -4.56 -1.73
C THR A 389 2.53 -5.01 -1.21
N LEU A 390 1.44 -4.51 -1.80
CA LEU A 390 0.09 -4.87 -1.35
C LEU A 390 -0.26 -6.32 -1.70
N GLU A 391 0.12 -6.74 -2.91
CA GLU A 391 -0.12 -8.09 -3.40
C GLU A 391 0.66 -9.10 -2.58
N THR A 392 1.96 -8.87 -2.39
CA THR A 392 2.79 -9.69 -1.51
C THR A 392 2.24 -9.74 -0.09
N TYR A 393 1.79 -8.61 0.46
CA TYR A 393 1.18 -8.57 1.79
C TYR A 393 -0.04 -9.50 1.92
N ILE A 394 -0.97 -9.48 0.97
CA ILE A 394 -2.22 -10.26 1.05
C ILE A 394 -1.96 -11.73 0.67
N CYS A 395 -1.20 -11.97 -0.41
CA CYS A 395 -0.86 -13.32 -0.87
C CYS A 395 -0.18 -14.14 0.24
N GLN A 396 0.64 -13.51 1.09
CA GLN A 396 1.36 -14.25 2.13
C GLN A 396 0.41 -15.01 3.08
N PHE A 397 -0.82 -14.51 3.30
CA PHE A 397 -1.77 -15.14 4.22
C PHE A 397 -2.27 -16.50 3.74
N HIS A 398 -2.30 -16.73 2.42
CA HIS A 398 -3.04 -17.85 1.82
C HIS A 398 -2.17 -18.82 1.03
N ILE A 399 -0.99 -18.39 0.56
CA ILE A 399 -0.12 -19.23 -0.29
C ILE A 399 1.35 -19.26 0.18
N TRP A 400 1.63 -18.74 1.36
CA TRP A 400 2.98 -18.76 1.95
C TRP A 400 2.93 -19.16 3.43
N LEU A 401 2.05 -18.50 4.17
CA LEU A 401 1.62 -18.88 5.50
C LEU A 401 0.30 -19.66 5.40
N SER A 402 -0.10 -20.31 6.49
CA SER A 402 -1.40 -20.99 6.61
C SER A 402 -2.19 -20.56 7.85
N THR A 403 -3.50 -20.45 7.68
CA THR A 403 -4.48 -20.28 8.77
C THR A 403 -4.97 -21.59 9.38
N SER A 404 -4.48 -22.76 8.93
CA SER A 404 -4.93 -24.08 9.40
C SER A 404 -6.43 -24.31 9.21
N ASN A 405 -6.94 -23.89 8.06
CA ASN A 405 -8.37 -23.90 7.71
C ASN A 405 -9.27 -23.12 8.67
N VAL A 406 -8.72 -22.20 9.48
CA VAL A 406 -9.51 -21.38 10.40
C VAL A 406 -10.02 -20.14 9.64
N PRO A 407 -11.34 -20.01 9.42
CA PRO A 407 -11.91 -18.82 8.81
C PRO A 407 -11.59 -17.57 9.63
N ASN A 408 -11.26 -16.47 8.96
CA ASN A 408 -10.93 -15.20 9.60
C ASN A 408 -9.78 -15.25 10.64
N GLY A 409 -8.92 -16.28 10.58
CA GLY A 409 -7.80 -16.45 11.50
C GLY A 409 -6.52 -15.76 11.02
N GLN A 410 -5.69 -15.30 11.95
CA GLN A 410 -4.31 -14.90 11.63
C GLN A 410 -3.43 -16.14 11.37
N PRO A 411 -2.57 -16.13 10.34
CA PRO A 411 -1.79 -17.30 9.96
C PRO A 411 -0.65 -17.58 10.93
N LYS A 412 -0.70 -18.75 11.57
CA LYS A 412 0.27 -19.20 12.58
C LYS A 412 1.24 -20.25 12.06
N LEU A 413 0.91 -20.91 10.95
CA LEU A 413 1.69 -21.99 10.35
C LEU A 413 2.25 -21.57 8.99
N LEU A 414 3.10 -22.44 8.42
CA LEU A 414 3.68 -22.31 7.10
C LEU A 414 3.14 -23.39 6.19
N MET A 415 3.05 -23.08 4.90
CA MET A 415 2.78 -24.09 3.88
C MET A 415 3.99 -25.02 3.71
N ASP A 416 3.76 -26.34 3.70
CA ASP A 416 4.80 -27.36 3.61
C ASP A 416 4.70 -28.14 2.29
N LEU A 417 5.33 -27.62 1.23
CA LEU A 417 5.41 -28.28 -0.07
C LEU A 417 6.54 -29.31 -0.15
N ILE A 418 7.64 -29.09 0.60
CA ILE A 418 8.81 -29.98 0.63
C ILE A 418 9.05 -30.44 2.08
N PRO A 419 8.44 -31.57 2.48
CA PRO A 419 8.51 -32.06 3.85
C PRO A 419 9.93 -32.40 4.27
N GLY A 420 10.30 -31.99 5.48
CA GLY A 420 11.61 -32.30 6.07
C GLY A 420 12.78 -31.40 5.61
N TYR A 421 12.56 -30.47 4.67
CA TYR A 421 13.58 -29.55 4.18
C TYR A 421 13.14 -28.08 4.29
N PRO A 422 13.24 -27.44 5.48
CA PRO A 422 12.68 -26.11 5.73
C PRO A 422 13.19 -25.00 4.79
N LEU A 423 14.49 -24.99 4.47
CA LEU A 423 15.07 -23.98 3.56
C LEU A 423 14.67 -24.19 2.10
N LEU A 424 14.61 -25.45 1.66
CA LEU A 424 14.17 -25.77 0.30
C LEU A 424 12.67 -25.47 0.13
N ASN A 425 11.88 -25.76 1.17
CA ASN A 425 10.49 -25.36 1.25
C ASN A 425 10.33 -23.83 1.20
N PHE A 426 11.13 -23.09 1.97
CA PHE A 426 11.14 -21.62 1.94
C PHE A 426 11.43 -21.09 0.52
N LEU A 427 12.46 -21.61 -0.16
CA LEU A 427 12.81 -21.19 -1.52
C LEU A 427 11.68 -21.49 -2.51
N MET A 428 11.15 -22.71 -2.51
CA MET A 428 10.08 -23.12 -3.43
C MET A 428 8.79 -22.34 -3.19
N CYS A 429 8.34 -22.26 -1.94
CA CYS A 429 7.13 -21.52 -1.59
C CYS A 429 7.30 -20.04 -1.94
N SER A 430 8.44 -19.43 -1.64
CA SER A 430 8.70 -18.02 -1.95
C SER A 430 8.70 -17.75 -3.45
N TYR A 431 9.26 -18.65 -4.27
CA TYR A 431 9.25 -18.51 -5.73
C TYR A 431 7.82 -18.49 -6.28
N ILE A 432 6.98 -19.45 -5.87
CA ILE A 432 5.58 -19.55 -6.28
C ILE A 432 4.80 -18.31 -5.81
N TYR A 433 4.95 -17.96 -4.52
CA TYR A 433 4.28 -16.84 -3.89
C TYR A 433 4.61 -15.48 -4.53
N VAL A 434 5.88 -15.20 -4.79
CA VAL A 434 6.31 -13.96 -5.45
C VAL A 434 5.80 -13.93 -6.89
N GLY A 435 5.88 -15.06 -7.62
CA GLY A 435 5.36 -15.17 -8.97
C GLY A 435 3.86 -14.85 -9.06
N ILE A 436 3.04 -15.45 -8.18
CA ILE A 436 1.59 -15.18 -8.11
C ILE A 436 1.34 -13.72 -7.72
N SER A 437 2.08 -13.16 -6.77
CA SER A 437 1.93 -11.75 -6.35
C SER A 437 2.17 -10.78 -7.52
N HIS A 438 3.16 -11.04 -8.37
CA HIS A 438 3.39 -10.27 -9.59
C HIS A 438 2.24 -10.38 -10.58
N ARG A 439 1.71 -11.60 -10.79
CA ARG A 439 0.54 -11.81 -11.66
C ARG A 439 -0.69 -11.07 -11.16
N VAL A 440 -0.97 -11.11 -9.87
CA VAL A 440 -2.05 -10.32 -9.25
C VAL A 440 -1.87 -8.83 -9.53
N PHE A 441 -0.65 -8.30 -9.39
CA PHE A 441 -0.38 -6.89 -9.65
C PHE A 441 -0.68 -6.50 -11.10
N GLU A 442 -0.32 -7.34 -12.07
CA GLU A 442 -0.63 -7.09 -13.49
C GLU A 442 -2.13 -7.18 -13.77
N VAL A 443 -2.78 -8.25 -13.30
CA VAL A 443 -4.21 -8.50 -13.46
C VAL A 443 -5.04 -7.36 -12.88
N THR A 444 -4.77 -6.94 -11.64
CA THR A 444 -5.51 -5.85 -10.99
C THR A 444 -5.33 -4.51 -11.68
N ASN A 445 -4.19 -4.26 -12.35
CA ASN A 445 -3.96 -3.06 -13.15
C ASN A 445 -4.68 -3.07 -14.50
N VAL A 446 -4.77 -4.24 -15.16
CA VAL A 446 -5.60 -4.42 -16.35
C VAL A 446 -7.07 -4.19 -16.01
N LEU A 447 -7.54 -4.78 -14.91
CA LEU A 447 -8.91 -4.61 -14.44
C LEU A 447 -9.20 -3.17 -14.03
N LYS A 448 -8.28 -2.48 -13.34
CA LYS A 448 -8.40 -1.05 -13.03
C LYS A 448 -8.65 -0.22 -14.28
N SER A 449 -7.83 -0.43 -15.31
CA SER A 449 -7.89 0.35 -16.56
C SER A 449 -9.16 0.06 -17.37
N SER A 450 -9.74 -1.13 -17.17
CA SER A 450 -11.00 -1.52 -17.80
C SER A 450 -12.22 -1.04 -17.00
N CYS A 451 -12.15 -1.04 -15.67
CA CYS A 451 -13.27 -0.72 -14.78
C CYS A 451 -13.38 0.77 -14.45
N ILE A 452 -12.25 1.50 -14.43
CA ILE A 452 -12.21 2.92 -14.10
C ILE A 452 -11.70 3.68 -15.32
N PRO A 453 -12.55 4.48 -15.98
CA PRO A 453 -12.15 5.22 -17.17
C PRO A 453 -11.01 6.20 -16.84
N SER A 454 -10.13 6.43 -17.82
CA SER A 454 -9.03 7.40 -17.70
C SER A 454 -9.48 8.85 -17.91
N LYS A 455 -10.70 9.07 -18.41
CA LYS A 455 -11.33 10.37 -18.68
C LYS A 455 -12.78 10.39 -18.20
N ASP A 456 -13.30 11.60 -17.99
CA ASP A 456 -14.63 11.87 -17.40
C ASP A 456 -15.74 11.70 -18.43
N ASP A 457 -15.92 10.47 -18.90
CA ASP A 457 -16.90 10.13 -19.95
C ASP A 457 -18.23 9.59 -19.38
N GLY A 458 -18.51 9.79 -18.08
CA GLY A 458 -19.76 9.33 -17.45
C GLY A 458 -19.94 7.80 -17.36
N ALA A 459 -18.98 7.02 -17.88
CA ALA A 459 -19.01 5.55 -17.97
C ALA A 459 -18.58 4.82 -16.69
N LEU A 460 -18.28 5.54 -15.60
CA LEU A 460 -17.81 4.95 -14.33
C LEU A 460 -18.86 4.01 -13.71
N ALA A 461 -20.13 4.42 -13.70
CA ALA A 461 -21.22 3.60 -13.18
C ALA A 461 -21.43 2.33 -14.01
N HIS A 462 -21.28 2.43 -15.33
CA HIS A 462 -21.45 1.32 -16.26
C HIS A 462 -20.39 0.22 -16.07
N ASN A 463 -19.13 0.62 -15.96
CA ASN A 463 -18.02 -0.32 -15.78
C ASN A 463 -17.96 -0.95 -14.37
N LEU A 464 -18.46 -0.25 -13.34
CA LEU A 464 -18.60 -0.80 -11.98
C LEU A 464 -19.68 -1.89 -11.89
N ILE A 465 -20.80 -1.75 -12.62
CA ILE A 465 -21.85 -2.77 -12.71
C ILE A 465 -21.30 -4.04 -13.37
N LEU A 466 -20.50 -3.88 -14.42
CA LEU A 466 -19.79 -4.96 -15.14
C LEU A 466 -18.86 -5.76 -14.22
N GLY A 467 -18.03 -5.04 -13.44
CA GLY A 467 -17.15 -5.63 -12.44
C GLY A 467 -17.94 -6.33 -11.32
N GLY A 468 -19.01 -5.69 -10.84
CA GLY A 468 -19.90 -6.26 -9.82
C GLY A 468 -20.57 -7.56 -10.27
N VAL A 469 -21.07 -7.63 -11.50
CA VAL A 469 -21.68 -8.85 -12.07
C VAL A 469 -20.64 -9.96 -12.22
N PHE A 470 -19.42 -9.66 -12.67
CA PHE A 470 -18.38 -10.68 -12.84
C PHE A 470 -17.86 -11.20 -11.50
N VAL A 471 -17.68 -10.31 -10.51
CA VAL A 471 -17.35 -10.71 -9.12
C VAL A 471 -18.47 -11.56 -8.55
N ALA A 472 -19.74 -11.17 -8.71
CA ALA A 472 -20.87 -11.96 -8.24
C ALA A 472 -20.90 -13.36 -8.86
N VAL A 473 -20.59 -13.50 -10.16
CA VAL A 473 -20.48 -14.81 -10.83
C VAL A 473 -19.28 -15.61 -10.30
N ALA A 474 -18.11 -14.99 -10.14
CA ALA A 474 -16.92 -15.65 -9.61
C ALA A 474 -17.10 -16.08 -8.15
N CYS A 475 -17.74 -15.26 -7.33
CA CYS A 475 -18.11 -15.57 -5.95
C CYS A 475 -19.18 -16.66 -5.89
N SER A 476 -20.12 -16.69 -6.83
CA SER A 476 -21.12 -17.77 -6.95
C SER A 476 -20.46 -19.09 -7.31
N ILE A 477 -19.47 -19.09 -8.21
CA ILE A 477 -18.68 -20.28 -8.56
C ILE A 477 -17.82 -20.71 -7.37
N GLY A 478 -17.15 -19.79 -6.68
CA GLY A 478 -16.35 -20.10 -5.48
C GLY A 478 -17.21 -20.62 -4.32
N ALA A 479 -18.39 -20.03 -4.10
CA ALA A 479 -19.36 -20.51 -3.11
C ALA A 479 -19.94 -21.88 -3.49
N PHE A 480 -20.23 -22.10 -4.78
CA PHE A 480 -20.68 -23.39 -5.30
C PHE A 480 -19.60 -24.48 -5.16
N SER A 481 -18.34 -24.16 -5.46
CA SER A 481 -17.20 -25.06 -5.21
C SER A 481 -17.01 -25.33 -3.73
N SER A 482 -17.11 -24.31 -2.87
CA SER A 482 -17.05 -24.52 -1.42
C SER A 482 -18.17 -25.45 -0.95
N LEU A 483 -19.41 -25.21 -1.36
CA LEU A 483 -20.56 -26.06 -1.02
C LEU A 483 -20.39 -27.52 -1.50
N LEU A 484 -19.82 -27.72 -2.69
CA LEU A 484 -19.55 -29.05 -3.25
C LEU A 484 -18.45 -29.81 -2.50
N PHE A 485 -17.41 -29.12 -2.03
CA PHE A 485 -16.23 -29.76 -1.45
C PHE A 485 -16.19 -29.74 0.09
N THR A 486 -16.91 -28.85 0.76
CA THR A 486 -16.92 -28.77 2.24
C THR A 486 -18.09 -29.49 2.90
N GLY A 487 -19.06 -30.03 2.14
CA GLY A 487 -20.08 -30.94 2.66
C GLY A 487 -20.90 -30.44 3.85
N ALA A 488 -20.95 -29.12 4.09
CA ALA A 488 -21.64 -28.52 5.22
C ALA A 488 -22.87 -27.79 4.68
N THR A 489 -24.03 -28.44 4.83
CA THR A 489 -25.36 -27.82 4.76
C THR A 489 -25.59 -26.91 5.94
#